data_AF-A0A836RIF4-F1
#
_entry.id   AF-A0A836RIF4-F1
#
_cell.length_a   1.000
_cell.length_b   1.000
_cell.length_c   1.000
_cell.angle_alpha   90.00
_cell.angle_beta   90.00
_cell.angle_gamma   90.00
#
_symmetry.space_group_name_H-M   'P 1'
#
loop_
_entity.id
_entity.type
_entity.pdbx_description
1 polymer ?
#
loop_
_entity_poly.entity_id
_entity_poly.type
_entity_poly.pdbx_seq_one_letter_code
_entity_poly.pdbx_strand_id
1 'polypeptide(L)'
;MAERICGGWRAVVVDTFYFGDCRIEKRAWLFALLLATTGERPLGTQASQLAAAARWLAERKEVAGPVQVEARGPRACTIALVAAAMEPKHIGGLTLQGSFASLKELIERDVSASTMPEMFCFGLLKAADIKQMAALIAPRPVRFINPTERHRQTLSELKRWYATLGVPFDPLGSN
;
A
#
# COMPACT_ATOMS: atom_id res chain seq x y z
N MET A 1 -0.18 -8.82 -17.72
CA MET A 1 0.97 -9.06 -16.82
C MET A 1 2.24 -9.03 -17.65
N ALA A 2 2.98 -7.92 -17.61
CA ALA A 2 4.28 -7.80 -18.29
C ALA A 2 5.40 -8.11 -17.29
N GLU A 3 6.32 -9.00 -17.65
CA GLU A 3 7.48 -9.35 -16.83
C GLU A 3 8.71 -8.60 -17.37
N ARG A 4 9.39 -7.83 -16.50
CA ARG A 4 10.62 -7.11 -16.88
C ARG A 4 11.72 -7.48 -15.90
N ILE A 5 12.93 -7.73 -16.41
CA ILE A 5 14.11 -7.98 -15.57
C ILE A 5 14.77 -6.63 -15.30
N CYS A 6 14.70 -6.17 -14.05
CA CYS A 6 15.39 -4.96 -13.60
C CYS A 6 16.38 -5.34 -12.50
N GLY A 7 17.68 -5.22 -12.75
CA GLY A 7 18.73 -5.42 -11.73
C GLY A 7 18.78 -6.82 -11.11
N GLY A 8 18.48 -7.87 -11.87
CA GLY A 8 18.47 -9.26 -11.39
C GLY A 8 17.16 -9.71 -10.72
N TRP A 9 16.18 -8.81 -10.61
CA TRP A 9 14.84 -9.14 -10.11
C TRP A 9 13.90 -9.53 -11.24
N ARG A 10 13.02 -10.49 -10.97
CA ARG A 10 11.83 -10.75 -11.80
C ARG A 10 10.73 -9.81 -11.35
N ALA A 11 10.41 -8.80 -12.15
CA ALA A 11 9.37 -7.84 -11.82
C ALA A 11 8.05 -8.18 -12.49
N VAL A 12 6.97 -8.07 -11.73
CA VAL A 12 5.60 -8.27 -12.20
C VAL A 12 4.80 -7.01 -11.92
N VAL A 13 4.11 -6.52 -12.94
CA VAL A 13 3.16 -5.41 -12.80
C VAL A 13 1.74 -5.97 -12.65
N VAL A 14 1.04 -5.48 -11.62
CA VAL A 14 -0.33 -5.88 -11.28
C VAL A 14 -1.24 -4.67 -11.33
N ASP A 15 -2.28 -4.75 -12.16
CA ASP A 15 -3.39 -3.80 -12.14
C ASP A 15 -4.48 -4.32 -11.20
N THR A 16 -4.68 -3.62 -10.09
CA THR A 16 -5.85 -3.87 -9.23
C THR A 16 -7.08 -3.22 -9.82
N PHE A 17 -8.25 -3.63 -9.34
CA PHE A 17 -9.52 -2.98 -9.64
C PHE A 17 -9.39 -1.44 -9.53
N TYR A 18 -9.86 -0.68 -10.54
CA TYR A 18 -9.66 0.79 -10.73
C TYR A 18 -8.29 1.28 -11.22
N PHE A 19 -7.36 0.40 -11.57
CA PHE A 19 -6.04 0.78 -12.11
C PHE A 19 -5.80 0.19 -13.50
N GLY A 20 -5.02 0.89 -14.32
CA GLY A 20 -4.59 0.44 -15.64
C GLY A 20 -5.72 -0.10 -16.50
N ASP A 21 -5.55 -1.33 -16.98
CA ASP A 21 -6.54 -2.01 -17.82
C ASP A 21 -7.83 -2.39 -17.07
N CYS A 22 -7.79 -2.41 -15.74
CA CYS A 22 -8.93 -2.66 -14.86
C CYS A 22 -9.70 -1.38 -14.47
N ARG A 23 -9.44 -0.25 -15.16
CA ARG A 23 -10.10 1.03 -14.88
C ARG A 23 -11.56 1.00 -15.35
N ILE A 24 -12.47 1.42 -14.48
CA ILE A 24 -13.84 1.74 -14.87
C ILE A 24 -13.85 3.16 -15.43
N GLU A 25 -14.03 3.29 -16.74
CA GLU A 25 -13.92 4.59 -17.43
C GLU A 25 -15.04 5.57 -17.05
N LYS A 26 -16.28 5.09 -16.94
CA LYS A 26 -17.45 5.93 -16.69
C LYS A 26 -18.02 5.67 -15.31
N ARG A 27 -18.19 6.75 -14.54
CA ARG A 27 -18.86 6.74 -13.23
C ARG A 27 -18.28 5.68 -12.27
N ALA A 28 -16.96 5.54 -12.24
CA ALA A 28 -16.25 4.60 -11.37
C ALA A 28 -16.78 4.63 -9.93
N TRP A 29 -17.00 5.81 -9.37
CA TRP A 29 -17.56 5.99 -8.02
C TRP A 29 -18.91 5.27 -7.77
N LEU A 30 -19.76 5.06 -8.78
CA LEU A 30 -20.99 4.27 -8.64
C LEU A 30 -20.71 2.80 -8.33
N PHE A 31 -19.62 2.25 -8.88
CA PHE A 31 -19.23 0.89 -8.57
C PHE A 31 -18.68 0.77 -7.14
N ALA A 32 -18.02 1.81 -6.64
CA ALA A 32 -17.60 1.86 -5.23
C ALA A 32 -18.81 1.92 -4.30
N LEU A 33 -19.87 2.64 -4.68
CA LEU A 33 -21.14 2.63 -3.96
C LEU A 33 -21.82 1.26 -4.01
N LEU A 34 -21.85 0.62 -5.19
CA LEU A 34 -22.38 -0.74 -5.34
C LEU A 34 -21.63 -1.73 -4.43
N LEU A 35 -20.29 -1.74 -4.46
CA LEU A 35 -19.48 -2.56 -3.55
C LEU A 35 -19.80 -2.27 -2.08
N ALA A 36 -19.98 -1.00 -1.72
CA ALA A 36 -20.33 -0.65 -0.34
C ALA A 36 -21.68 -1.23 0.09
N THR A 37 -22.62 -1.50 -0.83
CA THR A 37 -23.90 -2.14 -0.51
C THR A 37 -23.75 -3.60 -0.08
N THR A 38 -22.65 -4.27 -0.46
CA THR A 38 -22.35 -5.65 -0.03
C THR A 38 -21.52 -5.69 1.25
N GLY A 39 -21.29 -4.54 1.90
CA GLY A 39 -20.42 -4.40 3.06
C GLY A 39 -18.92 -4.33 2.72
N GLU A 40 -18.55 -4.51 1.45
CA GLU A 40 -17.17 -4.47 0.98
C GLU A 40 -16.66 -3.03 0.82
N ARG A 41 -15.32 -2.87 0.84
CA ARG A 41 -14.67 -1.57 0.63
C ARG A 41 -13.64 -1.68 -0.49
N PRO A 42 -13.63 -0.76 -1.48
CA PRO A 42 -12.73 -0.89 -2.63
C PRO A 42 -11.25 -1.02 -2.24
N LEU A 43 -10.79 -0.32 -1.20
CA LEU A 43 -9.42 -0.45 -0.68
C LEU A 43 -9.12 -1.87 -0.18
N GLY A 44 -10.05 -2.48 0.55
CA GLY A 44 -9.92 -3.85 1.04
C GLY A 44 -9.88 -4.86 -0.10
N THR A 45 -10.73 -4.67 -1.12
CA THR A 45 -10.73 -5.49 -2.34
C THR A 45 -9.41 -5.37 -3.11
N GLN A 46 -8.91 -4.14 -3.32
CA GLN A 46 -7.62 -3.90 -3.99
C GLN A 46 -6.45 -4.50 -3.21
N ALA A 47 -6.44 -4.34 -1.88
CA ALA A 47 -5.42 -4.94 -1.03
C ALA A 47 -5.45 -6.47 -1.09
N SER A 48 -6.65 -7.06 -1.13
CA SER A 48 -6.84 -8.51 -1.26
C SER A 48 -6.37 -9.04 -2.63
N GLN A 49 -6.60 -8.28 -3.71
CA GLN A 49 -6.09 -8.62 -5.04
C GLN A 49 -4.56 -8.61 -5.08
N LEU A 50 -3.93 -7.59 -4.47
CA LEU A 50 -2.48 -7.52 -4.37
C LEU A 50 -1.92 -8.65 -3.49
N ALA A 51 -2.56 -8.96 -2.37
CA ALA A 51 -2.17 -10.09 -1.52
C ALA A 51 -2.30 -11.43 -2.26
N ALA A 52 -3.37 -11.64 -3.04
CA ALA A 52 -3.55 -12.83 -3.86
C ALA A 52 -2.45 -12.96 -4.93
N ALA A 53 -2.08 -11.86 -5.58
CA ALA A 53 -0.96 -11.85 -6.53
C ALA A 53 0.37 -12.18 -5.83
N ALA A 54 0.61 -11.63 -4.63
CA ALA A 54 1.81 -11.93 -3.85
C ALA A 54 1.90 -13.41 -3.46
N ARG A 55 0.78 -14.01 -3.00
CA ARG A 55 0.70 -15.46 -2.71
C ARG A 55 1.05 -16.29 -3.93
N TRP A 56 0.38 -16.01 -5.05
CA TRP A 56 0.59 -16.75 -6.28
C TRP A 56 2.03 -16.64 -6.80
N LEU A 57 2.67 -15.47 -6.67
CA LEU A 57 4.07 -15.29 -7.05
C LEU A 57 5.03 -16.03 -6.11
N ALA A 58 4.80 -15.98 -4.80
CA ALA A 58 5.64 -16.66 -3.81
C ALA A 58 5.58 -18.19 -3.89
N GLU A 59 4.51 -18.76 -4.47
CA GLU A 59 4.35 -20.20 -4.69
C GLU A 59 5.04 -20.72 -5.97
N ARG A 60 5.57 -19.82 -6.81
CA ARG A 60 6.32 -20.22 -8.01
C ARG A 60 7.67 -20.80 -7.62
N LYS A 61 8.07 -21.89 -8.29
CA LYS A 61 9.34 -22.60 -8.02
C LYS A 61 10.58 -21.72 -8.22
N GLU A 62 10.46 -20.71 -9.08
CA GLU A 62 11.52 -19.77 -9.43
C GLU A 62 11.65 -18.60 -8.44
N VAL A 63 10.75 -18.49 -7.45
CA VAL A 63 10.73 -17.41 -6.48
C VAL A 63 11.16 -17.92 -5.10
N ALA A 64 12.29 -17.42 -4.61
CA ALA A 64 12.81 -17.78 -3.30
C ALA A 64 12.21 -16.88 -2.20
N GLY A 65 10.95 -17.15 -1.82
CA GLY A 65 10.33 -16.57 -0.63
C GLY A 65 9.38 -15.39 -0.85
N PRO A 66 9.13 -14.56 0.18
CA PRO A 66 8.17 -13.46 0.12
C PRO A 66 8.54 -12.41 -0.92
N VAL A 67 7.55 -11.87 -1.63
CA VAL A 67 7.76 -10.87 -2.67
C VAL A 67 7.97 -9.48 -2.07
N GLN A 68 8.78 -8.67 -2.75
CA GLN A 68 8.91 -7.24 -2.47
C GLN A 68 7.90 -6.48 -3.33
N VAL A 69 7.22 -5.49 -2.73
CA VAL A 69 6.23 -4.67 -3.44
C VAL A 69 6.75 -3.25 -3.57
N GLU A 70 6.86 -2.77 -4.81
CA GLU A 70 7.10 -1.36 -5.11
C GLU A 70 5.78 -0.72 -5.53
N ALA A 71 5.41 0.39 -4.88
CA ALA A 71 4.22 1.15 -5.22
C ALA A 71 4.56 2.62 -5.46
N ARG A 72 3.89 3.22 -6.46
CA ARG A 72 4.08 4.62 -6.84
C ARG A 72 2.76 5.37 -6.87
N GLY A 73 2.75 6.53 -6.22
CA GLY A 73 1.60 7.41 -6.09
C GLY A 73 0.74 7.08 -4.86
N PRO A 74 -0.07 8.07 -4.41
CA PRO A 74 -0.72 8.00 -3.11
C PRO A 74 -1.68 6.82 -2.97
N ARG A 75 -2.47 6.56 -4.01
CA ARG A 75 -3.49 5.49 -4.01
C ARG A 75 -2.85 4.10 -3.96
N ALA A 76 -1.87 3.83 -4.83
CA ALA A 76 -1.18 2.54 -4.88
C ALA A 76 -0.38 2.26 -3.61
N CYS A 77 0.29 3.28 -3.05
CA CYS A 77 1.02 3.14 -1.79
C CYS A 77 0.11 2.76 -0.62
N THR A 78 -1.08 3.36 -0.51
CA THR A 78 -2.05 2.99 0.53
C THR A 78 -2.55 1.55 0.35
N ILE A 79 -2.81 1.11 -0.88
CA ILE A 79 -3.18 -0.30 -1.16
C ILE A 79 -2.08 -1.25 -0.73
N ALA A 80 -0.81 -0.94 -1.05
CA ALA A 80 0.34 -1.75 -0.69
C ALA A 80 0.54 -1.84 0.83
N LEU A 81 0.35 -0.73 1.56
CA LEU A 81 0.40 -0.71 3.02
C LEU A 81 -0.66 -1.65 3.64
N VAL A 82 -1.90 -1.56 3.18
CA VAL A 82 -2.98 -2.43 3.69
C VAL A 82 -2.71 -3.89 3.34
N ALA A 83 -2.30 -4.19 2.11
CA ALA A 83 -1.98 -5.55 1.69
C ALA A 83 -0.83 -6.15 2.51
N ALA A 84 0.26 -5.41 2.70
CA ALA A 84 1.41 -5.89 3.48
C ALA A 84 1.07 -6.07 4.96
N ALA A 85 0.23 -5.21 5.53
CA ALA A 85 -0.23 -5.36 6.91
C ALA A 85 -1.08 -6.63 7.09
N MET A 86 -1.89 -6.99 6.09
CA MET A 86 -2.79 -8.15 6.15
C MET A 86 -2.19 -9.47 5.65
N GLU A 87 -1.14 -9.43 4.83
CA GLU A 87 -0.48 -10.62 4.27
C GLU A 87 1.00 -10.71 4.70
N PRO A 88 1.28 -11.04 5.98
CA PRO A 88 2.64 -11.07 6.51
C PRO A 88 3.52 -12.19 5.95
N LYS A 89 2.91 -13.27 5.45
CA LYS A 89 3.63 -14.46 5.01
C LYS A 89 4.24 -14.31 3.62
N HIS A 90 3.58 -13.60 2.71
CA HIS A 90 3.98 -13.56 1.30
C HIS A 90 4.47 -12.20 0.84
N ILE A 91 4.26 -11.12 1.60
CA ILE A 91 4.82 -9.80 1.32
C ILE A 91 5.99 -9.53 2.28
N GLY A 92 7.21 -9.50 1.74
CA GLY A 92 8.45 -9.39 2.51
C GLY A 92 8.87 -7.96 2.85
N GLY A 93 8.30 -6.95 2.17
CA GLY A 93 8.66 -5.55 2.37
C GLY A 93 8.05 -4.64 1.32
N LEU A 94 8.11 -3.34 1.59
CA LEU A 94 7.54 -2.30 0.74
C LEU A 94 8.57 -1.22 0.38
N THR A 95 8.52 -0.77 -0.87
CA THR A 95 9.12 0.50 -1.31
C THR A 95 8.02 1.40 -1.85
N LEU A 96 7.82 2.54 -1.21
CA LEU A 96 6.69 3.45 -1.46
C LEU A 96 7.20 4.79 -1.95
N GLN A 97 6.79 5.22 -3.14
CA GLN A 97 7.14 6.53 -3.68
C GLN A 97 5.88 7.40 -3.86
N GLY A 98 5.89 8.61 -3.29
CA GLY A 98 4.75 9.52 -3.39
C GLY A 98 3.51 9.03 -2.62
N SER A 99 3.71 8.34 -1.50
CA SER A 99 2.65 7.99 -0.55
C SER A 99 2.05 9.23 0.13
N PHE A 100 0.85 9.08 0.70
CA PHE A 100 0.40 9.99 1.74
C PHE A 100 1.28 9.85 2.98
N ALA A 101 1.51 10.96 3.69
CA ALA A 101 2.07 10.96 5.03
C ALA A 101 0.97 10.67 6.07
N SER A 102 -0.27 11.08 5.79
CA SER A 102 -1.47 10.78 6.57
C SER A 102 -2.70 10.79 5.67
N LEU A 103 -3.66 9.90 5.93
CA LEU A 103 -4.97 9.91 5.27
C LEU A 103 -5.78 11.18 5.57
N LYS A 104 -5.41 11.97 6.59
CA LYS A 104 -6.00 13.29 6.85
C LYS A 104 -5.77 14.27 5.71
N GLU A 105 -4.74 14.05 4.89
CA GLU A 105 -4.48 14.85 3.68
C GLU A 105 -5.67 14.83 2.70
N LEU A 106 -6.47 13.76 2.68
CA LEU A 106 -7.66 13.68 1.83
C LEU A 106 -8.71 14.71 2.23
N ILE A 107 -8.86 14.94 3.55
CA ILE A 107 -9.82 15.88 4.12
C ILE A 107 -9.31 17.31 3.92
N GLU A 108 -8.03 17.55 4.22
CA GLU A 108 -7.41 18.88 4.12
C GLU A 108 -7.34 19.39 2.68
N ARG A 109 -7.24 18.50 1.70
CA ARG A 109 -7.21 18.83 0.27
C ARG A 109 -8.59 18.84 -0.38
N ASP A 110 -9.66 18.63 0.41
CA ASP A 110 -11.04 18.51 -0.07
C ASP A 110 -11.18 17.54 -1.25
N VAL A 111 -10.54 16.38 -1.14
CA VAL A 111 -10.58 15.38 -2.21
C VAL A 111 -11.98 14.79 -2.29
N SER A 112 -12.58 14.80 -3.47
CA SER A 112 -13.88 14.17 -3.67
C SER A 112 -13.77 12.64 -3.69
N ALA A 113 -14.73 11.98 -3.05
CA ALA A 113 -14.92 10.53 -3.16
C ALA A 113 -15.13 10.05 -4.61
N SER A 114 -15.55 10.94 -5.51
CA SER A 114 -15.67 10.63 -6.92
C SER A 114 -14.31 10.42 -7.62
N THR A 115 -13.23 10.98 -7.05
CA THR A 115 -11.87 10.96 -7.62
C THR A 115 -11.03 9.80 -7.10
N MET A 116 -11.13 9.48 -5.80
CA MET A 116 -10.37 8.42 -5.14
C MET A 116 -11.27 7.57 -4.23
N PRO A 117 -12.32 6.93 -4.76
CA PRO A 117 -13.36 6.28 -3.96
C PRO A 117 -12.82 5.24 -2.97
N GLU A 118 -11.74 4.55 -3.32
CA GLU A 118 -11.10 3.58 -2.44
C GLU A 118 -10.52 4.21 -1.18
N MET A 119 -10.12 5.48 -1.22
CA MET A 119 -9.54 6.16 -0.07
C MET A 119 -10.61 6.53 0.97
N PHE A 120 -11.89 6.47 0.60
CA PHE A 120 -13.04 6.76 1.48
C PHE A 120 -13.58 5.49 2.13
N CYS A 121 -12.69 4.77 2.82
CA CYS A 121 -13.08 3.63 3.66
C CYS A 121 -13.62 4.12 5.01
N PHE A 122 -14.94 4.12 5.18
CA PHE A 122 -15.58 4.60 6.41
C PHE A 122 -15.04 3.87 7.65
N GLY A 123 -14.65 4.64 8.67
CA GLY A 123 -14.08 4.10 9.91
C GLY A 123 -12.57 3.85 9.87
N LEU A 124 -11.91 3.87 8.71
CA LEU A 124 -10.47 3.57 8.61
C LEU A 124 -9.64 4.52 9.46
N LEU A 125 -9.82 5.85 9.30
CA LEU A 125 -9.11 6.86 10.09
C LEU A 125 -9.35 6.78 11.61
N LYS A 126 -10.45 6.13 12.05
CA LYS A 126 -10.68 5.86 13.48
C LYS A 126 -9.83 4.68 13.97
N ALA A 127 -9.54 3.72 13.09
CA ALA A 127 -8.79 2.52 13.41
C ALA A 127 -7.28 2.69 13.19
N ALA A 128 -6.87 3.24 12.04
CA ALA A 128 -5.47 3.37 11.66
C ALA A 128 -5.26 4.49 10.62
N ASP A 129 -4.11 5.17 10.73
CA ASP A 129 -3.56 6.05 9.70
C ASP A 129 -2.29 5.41 9.10
N ILE A 130 -1.63 6.09 8.15
CA ILE A 130 -0.43 5.62 7.45
C ILE A 130 0.66 5.16 8.44
N LYS A 131 0.88 5.90 9.53
CA LYS A 131 1.83 5.51 10.59
C LYS A 131 1.50 4.14 11.18
N GLN A 132 0.26 3.91 11.58
CA GLN A 132 -0.15 2.66 12.22
C GLN A 132 -0.06 1.48 11.23
N MET A 133 -0.46 1.69 9.97
CA MET A 133 -0.32 0.64 8.94
C MET A 133 1.15 0.29 8.70
N ALA A 134 2.04 1.28 8.62
CA ALA A 134 3.47 1.03 8.47
C ALA A 134 4.08 0.34 9.71
N ALA A 135 3.63 0.69 10.91
CA ALA A 135 4.05 0.06 12.16
C ALA A 135 3.63 -1.41 12.26
N LEU A 136 2.44 -1.77 11.75
CA LEU A 136 1.93 -3.15 11.70
C LEU A 136 2.76 -4.08 10.79
N ILE A 137 3.49 -3.51 9.82
CA ILE A 137 4.30 -4.29 8.88
C ILE A 137 5.65 -4.67 9.50
N ALA A 138 6.15 -3.88 10.45
CA ALA A 138 7.39 -4.15 11.15
C ALA A 138 7.35 -5.56 11.79
N PRO A 139 8.46 -6.33 11.78
CA PRO A 139 9.83 -5.95 11.45
C PRO A 139 10.17 -5.90 9.95
N ARG A 140 9.24 -6.24 9.06
CA ARG A 140 9.49 -6.22 7.61
C ARG A 140 9.71 -4.78 7.13
N PRO A 141 10.69 -4.51 6.24
CA PRO A 141 11.05 -3.15 5.86
C PRO A 141 9.93 -2.45 5.08
N VAL A 142 9.58 -1.24 5.51
CA VAL A 142 8.73 -0.29 4.76
C VAL A 142 9.54 0.96 4.49
N ARG A 143 9.92 1.18 3.23
CA ARG A 143 10.75 2.32 2.83
C ARG A 143 9.93 3.38 2.12
N PHE A 144 10.01 4.63 2.59
CA PHE A 144 9.41 5.78 1.95
C PHE A 144 10.47 6.50 1.10
N ILE A 145 10.30 6.52 -0.22
CA ILE A 145 11.21 7.16 -1.17
C ILE A 145 10.87 8.64 -1.30
N ASN A 146 11.88 9.49 -1.16
CA ASN A 146 11.76 10.96 -1.16
C ASN A 146 10.70 11.46 -0.16
N PRO A 147 10.82 11.12 1.14
CA PRO A 147 9.84 11.52 2.14
C PRO A 147 9.79 13.05 2.26
N THR A 148 8.58 13.59 2.22
CA THR A 148 8.35 15.04 2.42
C THR A 148 8.52 15.42 3.89
N GLU A 149 8.54 16.71 4.19
CA GLU A 149 8.62 17.18 5.58
C GLU A 149 7.46 16.66 6.43
N ARG A 150 6.27 16.56 5.85
CA ARG A 150 5.11 15.97 6.52
C ARG A 150 5.32 14.50 6.88
N HIS A 151 6.00 13.72 6.04
CA HIS A 151 6.37 12.34 6.39
C HIS A 151 7.30 12.32 7.60
N ARG A 152 8.30 13.20 7.64
CA ARG A 152 9.21 13.30 8.79
C ARG A 152 8.48 13.61 10.09
N GLN A 153 7.52 14.52 10.05
CA GLN A 153 6.71 14.87 11.22
C GLN A 153 5.82 13.70 11.66
N THR A 154 5.02 13.17 10.74
CA THR A 154 3.98 12.17 11.05
C THR A 154 4.52 10.77 11.29
N LEU A 155 5.66 10.40 10.69
CA LEU A 155 6.23 9.05 10.74
C LEU A 155 7.53 8.96 11.56
N SER A 156 7.94 10.05 12.23
CA SER A 156 9.17 10.15 13.05
C SER A 156 9.35 8.99 14.04
N GLU A 157 8.25 8.54 14.66
CA GLU A 157 8.27 7.48 15.67
C GLU A 157 8.60 6.08 15.10
N LEU A 158 8.48 5.87 13.78
CA LEU A 158 8.66 4.54 13.21
C LEU A 158 10.09 4.03 13.40
N LYS A 159 11.11 4.88 13.26
CA LYS A 159 12.51 4.46 13.49
C LYS A 159 12.70 3.87 14.89
N ARG A 160 12.12 4.52 15.90
CA ARG A 160 12.14 4.04 17.28
C ARG A 160 11.34 2.73 17.42
N TRP A 161 10.20 2.62 16.75
CA TRP A 161 9.40 1.40 16.74
C TRP A 161 10.17 0.18 16.22
N TYR A 162 10.86 0.31 15.07
CA TYR A 162 11.72 -0.75 14.55
C TYR A 162 12.85 -1.11 15.51
N ALA A 163 13.47 -0.12 16.16
CA ALA A 163 14.50 -0.35 17.18
C ALA A 163 13.95 -1.12 18.41
N THR A 164 12.71 -0.85 18.85
CA THR A 164 12.04 -1.63 19.92
C THR A 164 11.85 -3.09 19.54
N LEU A 165 11.69 -3.39 18.25
CA LEU A 165 11.62 -4.76 17.72
C LEU A 165 12.99 -5.38 17.44
N GLY A 166 14.09 -4.71 17.81
CA GLY A 166 15.45 -5.20 17.61
C GLY A 166 15.96 -5.08 16.17
N VAL A 167 15.27 -4.30 15.32
CA VAL A 167 15.64 -4.10 13.91
C VAL A 167 16.18 -2.69 13.70
N PRO A 168 17.47 -2.50 13.38
CA PRO A 168 18.05 -1.19 13.10
C PRO A 168 17.66 -0.73 11.68
N PHE A 169 16.40 -0.35 11.50
CA PHE A 169 15.84 0.11 10.22
C PHE A 169 15.21 1.49 10.37
N ASP A 170 15.52 2.38 9.43
CA ASP A 170 14.94 3.72 9.33
C ASP A 170 14.04 3.82 8.09
N PRO A 171 12.70 3.80 8.26
CA PRO A 171 11.75 3.90 7.14
C PRO A 171 11.90 5.15 6.28
N LEU A 172 12.47 6.22 6.82
CA LEU A 172 12.63 7.53 6.16
C LEU A 172 14.09 7.79 5.72
N GLY A 173 14.99 6.84 5.95
CA GLY A 173 16.41 6.98 5.62
C GLY A 173 16.67 7.05 4.11
N SER A 174 17.65 7.87 3.72
CA SER A 174 18.23 7.86 2.37
C SER A 174 19.05 6.58 2.17
N ASN A 175 19.09 6.06 0.94
CA ASN A 175 20.13 5.08 0.56
C ASN A 175 21.49 5.75 0.47
#